data_AF-A0A536XB23-F1
#
_entry.id   AF-A0A536XB23-F1
#
_cell.length_a   1.000
_cell.length_b   1.000
_cell.length_c   1.000
_cell.angle_alpha   90.00
_cell.angle_beta   90.00
_cell.angle_gamma   90.00
#
_symmetry.space_group_name_H-M   'P 1'
#
loop_
_entity.id
_entity.type
_entity.pdbx_description
1 polymer ?
#
loop_
_entity_poly.entity_id
_entity_poly.type
_entity_poly.pdbx_seq_one_letter_code
_entity_poly.pdbx_strand_id
1 'polypeptide(L)'
;MKLLFVADPLEVFKTYKDTTFAMMSEAASRGYALFACEPKDLVWQSGGRVEATLREFTLTADPHDWFVQQAAPTLALADVDAVLMRKDP
;
A
#
# COMPACT_ATOMS: atom_id res chain seq x y z
N MET A 1 -4.82 -7.58 -10.22
CA MET A 1 -3.91 -6.42 -10.35
C MET A 1 -3.12 -6.28 -9.05
N LYS A 2 -1.93 -5.67 -9.11
CA LYS A 2 -1.09 -5.27 -7.97
C LYS A 2 -1.18 -3.75 -7.82
N LEU A 3 -1.71 -3.28 -6.70
CA LEU A 3 -1.81 -1.85 -6.41
C LEU A 3 -0.89 -1.47 -5.27
N LEU A 4 -0.08 -0.44 -5.48
CA LEU A 4 0.74 0.16 -4.44
C LEU A 4 0.11 1.46 -3.94
N PHE A 5 -0.11 1.56 -2.64
CA PHE A 5 -0.48 2.78 -1.94
C PHE A 5 0.76 3.38 -1.28
N VAL A 6 1.17 4.57 -1.72
CA VAL A 6 2.20 5.36 -1.03
C VAL A 6 1.48 6.34 -0.10
N ALA A 7 1.47 6.05 1.19
CA ALA A 7 0.61 6.74 2.15
C ALA A 7 1.26 6.84 3.54
N ASP A 8 0.49 7.34 4.51
CA ASP A 8 0.82 7.23 5.94
C ASP A 8 0.89 5.77 6.41
N PRO A 9 1.50 5.49 7.58
CA PRO A 9 1.49 4.16 8.17
C PRO A 9 0.07 3.59 8.25
N LEU A 10 -0.12 2.34 7.85
CA LEU A 10 -1.45 1.68 7.91
C LEU A 10 -2.01 1.73 9.35
N GLU A 11 -1.15 1.64 10.35
CA GLU A 11 -1.51 1.68 11.76
C GLU A 11 -2.26 2.96 12.18
N VAL A 12 -2.10 4.08 11.47
CA VAL A 12 -2.73 5.36 11.84
C VAL A 12 -4.07 5.60 11.15
N PHE A 13 -4.49 4.72 10.25
CA PHE A 13 -5.70 4.91 9.45
C PHE A 13 -6.95 4.78 10.32
N LYS A 14 -7.89 5.70 10.11
CA LYS A 14 -9.22 5.64 10.73
C LYS A 14 -10.20 5.09 9.71
N THR A 15 -10.33 3.76 9.66
CA THR A 15 -11.11 3.00 8.65
C THR A 15 -12.50 3.59 8.36
N TYR A 16 -13.20 4.11 9.37
CA TYR A 16 -14.55 4.67 9.24
C TYR A 16 -14.65 6.01 8.47
N LYS A 17 -13.54 6.71 8.23
CA LYS A 17 -13.54 8.03 7.56
C LYS A 17 -12.40 8.25 6.57
N ASP A 18 -11.57 7.23 6.36
CA ASP A 18 -10.40 7.31 5.49
C ASP A 18 -10.77 6.88 4.06
N THR A 19 -10.66 7.81 3.11
CA THR A 19 -10.96 7.51 1.70
C THR A 19 -9.92 6.58 1.07
N THR A 20 -8.68 6.56 1.58
CA THR A 20 -7.64 5.62 1.16
C THR A 20 -8.01 4.20 1.59
N PHE A 21 -8.50 4.02 2.83
CA PHE A 21 -9.04 2.72 3.26
C PHE A 21 -10.22 2.27 2.39
N ALA A 22 -11.15 3.18 2.06
CA ALA A 22 -12.27 2.84 1.17
C ALA A 22 -11.80 2.35 -0.21
N MET A 23 -10.75 2.97 -0.78
CA MET A 23 -10.12 2.52 -2.02
C MET A 23 -9.47 1.15 -1.90
N MET A 24 -8.75 0.89 -0.79
CA MET A 24 -8.14 -0.42 -0.51
C MET A 24 -9.20 -1.51 -0.37
N SER A 25 -10.31 -1.22 0.32
CA SER A 25 -11.43 -2.14 0.49
C SER A 25 -12.07 -2.56 -0.84
N GLU A 26 -12.33 -1.58 -1.71
CA GLU A 26 -12.86 -1.86 -3.04
C GLU A 26 -11.85 -2.58 -3.95
N ALA A 27 -10.55 -2.30 -3.80
CA ALA A 27 -9.52 -3.05 -4.52
C ALA A 27 -9.44 -4.52 -4.04
N ALA A 28 -9.53 -4.75 -2.73
CA ALA A 28 -9.57 -6.09 -2.16
C ALA A 28 -10.85 -6.85 -2.59
N SER A 29 -12.02 -6.19 -2.64
CA SER A 29 -13.28 -6.80 -3.07
C SER A 29 -13.21 -7.32 -4.52
N ARG A 30 -12.38 -6.68 -5.36
CA ARG A 30 -12.08 -7.09 -6.74
C ARG A 30 -10.97 -8.15 -6.86
N GLY A 31 -10.42 -8.62 -5.73
CA GLY A 31 -9.35 -9.61 -5.70
C GLY A 31 -7.99 -9.05 -6.11
N TYR A 32 -7.74 -7.75 -5.94
CA TYR A 32 -6.43 -7.16 -6.22
C TYR A 32 -5.48 -7.38 -5.05
N ALA A 33 -4.19 -7.55 -5.37
CA ALA A 33 -3.13 -7.59 -4.38
C ALA A 33 -2.82 -6.16 -3.91
N LEU A 34 -2.79 -5.98 -2.60
CA LEU A 34 -2.56 -4.69 -1.96
C LEU A 34 -1.14 -4.60 -1.41
N PHE A 35 -0.47 -3.52 -1.78
CA PHE A 35 0.84 -3.14 -1.26
C PHE A 35 0.76 -1.75 -0.67
N ALA A 36 1.51 -1.52 0.40
CA ALA A 36 1.70 -0.18 0.96
C ALA A 36 3.16 0.10 1.28
N CYS A 37 3.57 1.35 1.14
CA CYS A 37 4.82 1.86 1.70
C CYS A 37 4.65 3.33 2.08
N GLU A 38 5.57 3.84 2.91
CA GLU A 38 5.64 5.27 3.18
C GLU A 38 6.53 5.98 2.13
N PRO A 39 6.40 7.30 1.94
CA PRO A 39 7.27 8.04 1.01
C PRO A 39 8.77 7.89 1.30
N LYS A 40 9.13 7.72 2.59
CA LYS A 40 10.53 7.55 3.03
C LYS A 40 11.13 6.20 2.59
N ASP A 41 10.30 5.24 2.23
CA ASP A 41 10.72 3.90 1.81
C ASP A 41 11.03 3.85 0.31
N LEU A 42 10.69 4.90 -0.43
CA LEU A 42 11.02 5.03 -1.85
C LEU A 42 12.51 5.34 -2.02
N VAL A 43 13.20 4.48 -2.75
CA VAL A 43 14.63 4.60 -3.03
C VAL A 43 14.84 4.69 -4.53
N TRP A 44 15.70 5.62 -4.93
CA TRP A 44 16.21 5.71 -6.28
C TRP A 44 17.71 5.94 -6.26
N GLN A 45 18.43 5.22 -7.12
CA GLN A 45 19.86 5.38 -7.33
C GLN A 45 20.13 5.69 -8.80
N SER A 46 21.17 6.48 -9.07
CA SER A 46 21.51 6.89 -10.44
C SER A 46 21.71 5.68 -11.34
N GLY A 47 21.00 5.65 -12.48
CA GLY A 47 20.99 4.54 -13.43
C GLY A 47 20.08 3.36 -13.06
N GLY A 48 19.41 3.41 -11.90
CA GLY A 48 18.49 2.38 -11.42
C GLY A 48 17.00 2.70 -11.61
N ARG A 49 16.15 1.73 -11.26
CA ARG A 49 14.69 1.90 -11.15
C ARG A 49 14.33 2.45 -9.77
N VAL A 50 13.14 3.03 -9.62
CA VAL A 50 12.59 3.39 -8.31
C VAL A 50 12.09 2.10 -7.64
N GLU A 51 12.58 1.81 -6.46
CA GLU A 51 12.28 0.61 -5.68
C GLU A 51 11.82 0.98 -4.28
N ALA A 52 11.10 0.06 -3.63
CA ALA A 52 10.75 0.17 -2.23
C ALA A 52 10.54 -1.21 -1.60
N THR A 53 10.82 -1.32 -0.31
CA THR A 53 10.35 -2.46 0.50
C THR A 53 8.88 -2.23 0.80
N LEU A 54 8.02 -3.00 0.13
CA LEU A 54 6.59 -2.89 0.24
C LEU A 54 6.08 -3.75 1.38
N ARG A 55 4.94 -3.38 1.96
CA ARG A 55 4.16 -4.24 2.84
C ARG A 55 3.02 -4.82 2.02
N GLU A 56 3.08 -6.11 1.73
CA GLU A 56 1.93 -6.83 1.18
C GLU A 56 0.97 -7.15 2.32
N PHE A 57 -0.32 -6.84 2.15
CA PHE A 57 -1.29 -7.02 3.21
C PHE A 57 -2.67 -7.43 2.70
N THR A 58 -3.46 -8.00 3.60
CA THR A 58 -4.87 -8.31 3.39
C THR A 58 -5.72 -7.58 4.42
N LEU A 59 -6.94 -7.22 4.05
CA LEU A 59 -7.90 -6.65 4.99
C LEU A 59 -8.54 -7.74 5.84
N THR A 60 -8.88 -7.40 7.08
CA THR A 60 -9.64 -8.27 7.98
C THR A 60 -11.09 -7.77 8.09
N ALA A 61 -11.91 -8.51 8.84
CA ALA A 61 -13.26 -8.07 9.19
C ALA A 61 -13.30 -7.23 10.49
N ASP A 62 -12.18 -7.04 11.19
CA ASP A 62 -12.11 -6.30 12.45
C ASP A 62 -11.77 -4.82 12.18
N PRO A 63 -12.56 -3.85 12.67
CA PRO A 63 -12.25 -2.44 12.46
C PRO A 63 -11.02 -1.91 13.22
N HIS A 64 -10.56 -2.61 14.27
CA HIS A 64 -9.36 -2.24 15.04
C HIS A 64 -8.12 -2.91 14.43
N ASP A 65 -8.15 -4.22 14.24
CA ASP A 65 -7.08 -5.01 13.62
C ASP A 65 -7.34 -5.19 12.11
N TRP A 66 -7.52 -4.07 11.41
CA TRP A 66 -8.14 -4.03 10.08
C TRP A 66 -7.30 -4.58 8.93
N PHE A 67 -6.02 -4.84 9.15
CA PHE A 67 -5.14 -5.46 8.16
C PHE A 67 -4.18 -6.46 8.80
N VAL A 68 -3.69 -7.39 7.97
CA VAL A 68 -2.62 -8.32 8.30
C VAL A 68 -1.54 -8.25 7.22
N GLN A 69 -0.31 -7.98 7.63
CA GLN A 69 0.85 -8.05 6.73
C GLN A 69 1.18 -9.50 6.42
N GLN A 70 1.29 -9.82 5.14
CA GLN A 70 1.60 -11.15 4.62
C GLN A 70 3.09 -11.29 4.29
N ALA A 71 3.67 -10.27 3.65
CA ALA A 71 5.06 -10.28 3.22
C ALA A 71 5.63 -8.86 3.17
N ALA A 72 6.96 -8.77 3.04
CA ALA A 72 7.67 -7.51 2.89
C ALA A 72 8.63 -7.52 1.66
N PRO A 73 8.11 -7.68 0.42
CA PRO A 73 8.98 -7.78 -0.75
C PRO A 73 9.58 -6.41 -1.13
N THR A 74 10.83 -6.41 -1.57
CA THR A 74 11.41 -5.26 -2.28
C THR A 74 11.11 -5.40 -3.77
N LEU A 75 10.41 -4.43 -4.35
CA LEU A 75 10.01 -4.43 -5.77
C LEU A 75 10.30 -3.06 -6.40
N ALA A 76 10.53 -3.05 -7.72
CA ALA A 76 10.47 -1.81 -8.47
C ALA A 76 9.02 -1.34 -8.57
N LEU A 77 8.79 -0.03 -8.43
CA LEU A 77 7.46 0.57 -8.57
C LEU A 77 6.84 0.32 -9.95
N ALA A 78 7.66 0.08 -10.96
CA ALA A 78 7.20 -0.26 -12.31
C ALA A 78 6.85 -1.75 -12.49
N ASP A 79 6.96 -2.58 -11.44
CA ASP A 79 6.50 -4.00 -11.43
C ASP A 79 5.10 -4.18 -10.81
N VAL A 80 4.49 -3.10 -10.31
CA VAL A 80 3.08 -3.05 -9.93
C VAL A 80 2.25 -2.44 -11.06
N ASP A 81 0.95 -2.71 -11.09
CA ASP A 81 0.07 -2.26 -12.18
C ASP A 81 -0.33 -0.79 -12.03
N ALA A 82 -0.41 -0.27 -10.80
CA ALA A 82 -0.63 1.14 -10.52
C ALA A 82 -0.11 1.55 -9.14
N VAL A 83 0.23 2.84 -9.04
CA VAL A 83 0.67 3.48 -7.80
C VAL A 83 -0.31 4.61 -7.45
N LEU A 84 -0.83 4.60 -6.23
CA LEU A 84 -1.69 5.63 -5.67
C LEU A 84 -0.90 6.42 -4.63
N MET A 85 -0.55 7.67 -4.96
CA MET A 85 0.07 8.60 -4.02
C MET A 85 -1.02 9.21 -3.13
N ARG A 86 -1.12 8.74 -1.89
CA ARG A 86 -2.17 9.08 -0.91
C ARG A 86 -1.60 9.62 0.40
N LYS A 87 -0.35 10.09 0.40
CA LYS A 87 0.20 10.87 1.49
C LYS A 87 -0.44 12.27 1.49
N ASP A 88 -0.96 12.70 2.64
CA ASP A 88 -1.42 14.08 2.81
C ASP A 88 -0.22 15.05 2.67
N PRO A 89 -0.38 16.18 1.95
CA PRO A 89 0.70 17.14 1.69
C PRO A 89 1.21 17.86 2.94
#